data_AF-A0A7W8SKU0-F1
#
_entry.id   AF-A0A7W8SKU0-F1
#
_cell.length_a   1.000
_cell.length_b   1.000
_cell.length_c   1.000
_cell.angle_alpha   90.00
_cell.angle_beta   90.00
_cell.angle_gamma   90.00
#
_symmetry.space_group_name_H-M   'P 1'
#
loop_
_entity.id
_entity.type
_entity.pdbx_description
1 polymer ?
#
loop_
_entity_poly.entity_id
_entity_poly.type
_entity_poly.pdbx_seq_one_letter_code
_entity_poly.pdbx_strand_id
1 'polypeptide(L)'
;MESLRIYNTLARDKQTFVPLREGVVRMYVCGMTVYDYCHVGHARVMVVFDIVQRWLRALGYNVTYVRNITDIDDKIIRRAVENGETIKSLTDRFIAALHEDADALGIERPDIEPRATDFIPQMLGMIETLEKNGYAYQASDGDVNYAVRKFAGYGKLSGKSLEDLRAGERVAANDAKQDPLDFVLWKQAKPEEPADTGWDSKYGRGRPGWHIECSAMGCTLLGEQFDIHGGGQDLQFPHHENEIAQSEAATGQTFVNYWMHNGYVQIDNEKMSKSLNNFFTIREVLAQYDAEVVRFFIARAHYRSPLNYSDVHIDDARNALARLYTALKDVTPDSAVLDWNEAYAQRFQAAMNDDFNTPVAVSVLFELATEVNRTRDTALARQLRALGAVLGLLGREPRAYLQQAAGAAAEGALEPAAIEAKIAARIAAKQAKDYAAADRIRAELLDAGVALEDKPGGLTEWRRV
;
A
#
# COMPACT_ATOMS: atom_id res chain seq x y z
N MET A 1 23.01 14.76 -10.77
CA MET A 1 21.73 14.21 -10.28
C MET A 1 22.09 12.99 -9.44
N GLU A 2 21.70 12.95 -8.17
CA GLU A 2 22.01 11.81 -7.31
C GLU A 2 21.24 10.58 -7.81
N SER A 3 21.90 9.43 -7.91
CA SER A 3 21.25 8.17 -8.30
C SER A 3 20.31 7.69 -7.20
N LEU A 4 19.19 7.05 -7.57
CA LEU A 4 18.30 6.37 -6.63
C LEU A 4 19.09 5.36 -5.80
N ARG A 5 18.92 5.41 -4.47
CA ARG A 5 19.38 4.39 -3.53
C ARG A 5 18.18 3.73 -2.88
N ILE A 6 18.23 2.42 -2.74
CA ILE A 6 17.17 1.61 -2.13
C ILE A 6 17.78 0.83 -0.97
N TYR A 7 17.12 0.83 0.19
CA TYR A 7 17.49 -0.08 1.25
C TYR A 7 17.12 -1.51 0.87
N ASN A 8 18.15 -2.31 0.65
CA ASN A 8 18.00 -3.72 0.33
C ASN A 8 17.99 -4.53 1.63
N THR A 9 16.85 -5.15 1.93
CA THR A 9 16.68 -5.97 3.14
C THR A 9 17.72 -7.08 3.22
N LEU A 10 18.08 -7.68 2.09
CA LEU A 10 19.08 -8.75 2.03
C LEU A 10 20.48 -8.24 2.40
N ALA A 11 20.86 -7.06 1.90
CA ALA A 11 22.16 -6.44 2.17
C ALA A 11 22.21 -5.70 3.52
N ARG A 12 21.05 -5.36 4.09
CA ARG A 12 20.88 -4.51 5.28
C ARG A 12 21.49 -3.11 5.13
N ASP A 13 21.58 -2.62 3.89
CA ASP A 13 22.18 -1.33 3.57
C ASP A 13 21.44 -0.62 2.43
N LYS A 14 21.57 0.70 2.35
CA LYS A 14 21.10 1.50 1.20
C LYS A 14 22.08 1.36 0.05
N GLN A 15 21.68 0.67 -1.01
CA GLN A 15 22.51 0.44 -2.19
C GLN A 15 22.05 1.33 -3.34
N THR A 16 22.99 1.80 -4.17
CA THR A 16 22.63 2.43 -5.45
C THR A 16 21.80 1.44 -6.27
N PHE A 17 20.65 1.89 -6.76
CA PHE A 17 19.79 1.11 -7.62
C PHE A 17 20.39 1.02 -9.02
N VAL A 18 20.64 -0.20 -9.46
CA VAL A 18 21.11 -0.52 -10.81
C VAL A 18 20.19 -1.61 -11.36
N PRO A 19 19.38 -1.31 -12.39
CA PRO A 19 18.51 -2.32 -12.97
C PRO A 19 19.32 -3.39 -13.71
N LEU A 20 18.80 -4.62 -13.76
CA LEU A 20 19.36 -5.74 -14.53
C LEU A 20 19.44 -5.44 -16.02
N ARG A 21 18.49 -4.63 -16.51
CA ARG A 21 18.47 -4.12 -17.89
C ARG A 21 18.33 -2.61 -17.84
N GLU A 22 19.24 -1.91 -18.51
CA GLU A 22 19.24 -0.45 -18.58
C GLU A 22 17.85 0.10 -18.99
N GLY A 23 17.34 1.05 -18.21
CA GLY A 23 16.05 1.70 -18.44
C GLY A 23 14.80 0.87 -18.12
N VAL A 24 14.93 -0.38 -17.67
CA VAL A 24 13.78 -1.27 -17.38
C VAL A 24 13.80 -1.70 -15.93
N VAL A 25 12.63 -1.66 -15.26
CA VAL A 25 12.49 -2.16 -13.88
C VAL A 25 11.36 -3.18 -13.82
N ARG A 26 11.67 -4.39 -13.38
CA ARG A 26 10.70 -5.47 -13.14
C ARG A 26 10.49 -5.60 -11.64
N MET A 27 9.29 -5.25 -11.19
CA MET A 27 8.94 -5.17 -9.78
C MET A 27 7.77 -6.12 -9.46
N TYR A 28 7.94 -6.97 -8.45
CA TYR A 28 6.88 -7.80 -7.89
C TYR A 28 6.57 -7.35 -6.46
N VAL A 29 5.30 -7.26 -6.07
CA VAL A 29 4.91 -7.03 -4.67
C VAL A 29 3.83 -8.04 -4.30
N CYS A 30 4.03 -8.79 -3.22
CA CYS A 30 3.01 -9.71 -2.74
C CYS A 30 1.71 -8.97 -2.40
N GLY A 31 0.60 -9.42 -2.97
CA GLY A 31 -0.71 -8.81 -2.78
C GLY A 31 -1.52 -9.46 -1.66
N MET A 32 -2.85 -9.48 -1.85
CA MET A 32 -3.80 -9.74 -0.75
C MET A 32 -4.47 -11.10 -0.89
N THR A 33 -4.67 -11.77 0.26
CA THR A 33 -5.59 -12.91 0.37
C THR A 33 -7.03 -12.40 0.45
N VAL A 34 -7.82 -12.65 -0.59
CA VAL A 34 -9.15 -12.02 -0.80
C VAL A 34 -10.29 -12.82 -0.16
N TYR A 35 -10.24 -12.99 1.16
CA TYR A 35 -11.30 -13.64 1.95
C TYR A 35 -12.15 -12.65 2.78
N ASP A 36 -11.73 -11.38 2.81
CA ASP A 36 -12.31 -10.33 3.65
C ASP A 36 -11.90 -8.93 3.17
N TYR A 37 -12.49 -7.88 3.75
CA TYR A 37 -12.12 -6.49 3.44
C TYR A 37 -10.68 -6.15 3.86
N CYS A 38 -10.06 -5.23 3.11
CA CYS A 38 -8.73 -4.74 3.42
C CYS A 38 -8.74 -3.80 4.63
N HIS A 39 -7.64 -3.80 5.39
CA HIS A 39 -7.44 -2.92 6.54
C HIS A 39 -6.33 -1.89 6.29
N VAL A 40 -6.14 -0.95 7.21
CA VAL A 40 -5.13 0.13 7.09
C VAL A 40 -3.71 -0.41 6.85
N GLY A 41 -3.36 -1.57 7.41
CA GLY A 41 -2.11 -2.28 7.06
C GLY A 41 -1.96 -2.59 5.56
N HIS A 42 -3.05 -3.00 4.89
CA HIS A 42 -3.06 -3.22 3.44
C HIS A 42 -3.02 -1.89 2.68
N ALA A 43 -3.74 -0.86 3.14
CA ALA A 43 -3.64 0.48 2.56
C ALA A 43 -2.19 0.97 2.56
N ARG A 44 -1.45 0.73 3.65
CA ARG A 44 -0.06 1.12 3.76
C ARG A 44 0.82 0.48 2.69
N VAL A 45 0.79 -0.84 2.53
CA VAL A 45 1.61 -1.52 1.52
C VAL A 45 1.23 -1.04 0.12
N MET A 46 -0.06 -0.90 -0.18
CA MET A 46 -0.51 -0.44 -1.49
C MET A 46 -0.08 1.00 -1.80
N VAL A 47 -0.23 1.93 -0.86
CA VAL A 47 0.20 3.33 -1.04
C VAL A 47 1.73 3.44 -1.15
N VAL A 48 2.48 2.69 -0.35
CA VAL A 48 3.95 2.69 -0.41
C VAL A 48 4.44 2.25 -1.78
N PHE A 49 3.96 1.10 -2.28
CA PHE A 49 4.44 0.59 -3.57
C PHE A 49 3.85 1.35 -4.77
N ASP A 50 2.71 2.02 -4.60
CA ASP A 50 2.22 3.03 -5.54
C ASP A 50 3.19 4.23 -5.64
N ILE A 51 3.67 4.76 -4.51
CA ILE A 51 4.70 5.82 -4.51
C ILE A 51 6.00 5.34 -5.16
N VAL A 52 6.41 4.10 -4.91
CA VAL A 52 7.60 3.49 -5.53
C VAL A 52 7.46 3.43 -7.06
N GLN A 53 6.34 2.89 -7.59
CA GLN A 53 6.15 2.85 -9.05
C GLN A 53 6.11 4.24 -9.66
N ARG A 54 5.43 5.21 -9.02
CA ARG A 54 5.31 6.58 -9.51
C ARG A 54 6.69 7.23 -9.59
N TRP A 55 7.52 7.03 -8.57
CA TRP A 55 8.88 7.56 -8.56
C TRP A 55 9.78 6.92 -9.61
N LEU A 56 9.74 5.60 -9.74
CA LEU A 56 10.52 4.90 -10.78
C LEU A 56 10.14 5.38 -12.18
N ARG A 57 8.83 5.57 -12.45
CA ARG A 57 8.35 6.14 -13.72
C ARG A 57 8.75 7.61 -13.90
N ALA A 58 8.73 8.41 -12.83
CA ALA A 58 9.18 9.81 -12.85
C ALA A 58 10.69 9.94 -13.15
N LEU A 59 11.50 8.94 -12.75
CA LEU A 59 12.92 8.82 -13.13
C LEU A 59 13.13 8.39 -14.60
N GLY A 60 12.06 8.06 -15.33
CA GLY A 60 12.11 7.66 -16.74
C GLY A 60 12.26 6.16 -16.96
N TYR A 61 12.13 5.32 -15.93
CA TYR A 61 12.17 3.87 -16.11
C TYR A 61 10.90 3.33 -16.76
N ASN A 62 11.07 2.36 -17.66
CA ASN A 62 9.98 1.49 -18.08
C ASN A 62 9.75 0.41 -17.01
N VAL A 63 8.78 0.65 -16.13
CA VAL A 63 8.45 -0.28 -15.04
C VAL A 63 7.40 -1.28 -15.49
N THR A 64 7.62 -2.56 -15.21
CA THR A 64 6.61 -3.62 -15.18
C THR A 64 6.36 -4.00 -13.72
N TYR A 65 5.23 -3.56 -13.19
CA TYR A 65 4.80 -3.82 -11.82
C TYR A 65 3.76 -4.93 -11.78
N VAL A 66 4.08 -6.01 -11.05
CA VAL A 66 3.21 -7.15 -10.79
C VAL A 66 2.81 -7.17 -9.32
N ARG A 67 1.52 -7.38 -9.05
CA ARG A 67 1.01 -7.65 -7.70
C ARG A 67 -0.02 -8.76 -7.76
N ASN A 68 0.20 -9.88 -7.10
CA ASN A 68 -0.76 -10.99 -7.19
C ASN A 68 -2.02 -10.80 -6.36
N ILE A 69 -3.00 -11.66 -6.62
CA ILE A 69 -4.15 -11.91 -5.77
C ILE A 69 -4.08 -13.37 -5.34
N THR A 70 -4.04 -13.62 -4.04
CA THR A 70 -4.20 -14.98 -3.50
C THR A 70 -5.69 -15.25 -3.36
N ASP A 71 -6.24 -15.98 -4.33
CA ASP A 71 -7.65 -16.37 -4.43
C ASP A 71 -7.88 -17.87 -4.11
N ILE A 72 -6.87 -18.54 -3.54
CA ILE A 72 -6.98 -19.85 -2.92
C ILE A 72 -6.09 -19.89 -1.67
N ASP A 73 -6.68 -20.20 -0.50
CA ASP A 73 -5.97 -20.34 0.79
C ASP A 73 -6.91 -20.99 1.81
N ASP A 74 -6.37 -21.57 2.88
CA ASP A 74 -7.18 -22.16 3.97
C ASP A 74 -8.17 -21.14 4.59
N LYS A 75 -7.84 -19.84 4.64
CA LYS A 75 -8.76 -18.79 5.12
C LYS A 75 -9.92 -18.54 4.16
N ILE A 76 -9.66 -18.60 2.86
CA ILE A 76 -10.68 -18.44 1.80
C ILE A 76 -11.64 -19.62 1.86
N ILE A 77 -11.11 -20.85 1.89
CA ILE A 77 -11.91 -22.07 1.96
C ILE A 77 -12.80 -22.05 3.20
N ARG A 78 -12.23 -21.75 4.37
CA ARG A 78 -12.99 -21.69 5.62
C ARG A 78 -14.11 -20.67 5.55
N ARG A 79 -13.83 -19.45 5.07
CA ARG A 79 -14.84 -18.39 4.95
C ARG A 79 -15.93 -18.73 3.93
N ALA A 80 -15.57 -19.35 2.81
CA ALA A 80 -16.54 -19.78 1.80
C ALA A 80 -17.51 -20.83 2.36
N VAL A 81 -16.99 -21.80 3.13
CA VAL A 81 -17.80 -22.79 3.85
C VAL A 81 -18.70 -22.15 4.90
N GLU A 82 -18.17 -21.22 5.72
CA GLU A 82 -18.95 -20.46 6.71
C GLU A 82 -20.11 -19.69 6.07
N ASN A 83 -19.88 -19.12 4.88
CA ASN A 83 -20.88 -18.33 4.14
C ASN A 83 -21.85 -19.19 3.31
N GLY A 84 -21.55 -20.48 3.11
CA GLY A 84 -22.32 -21.34 2.20
C GLY A 84 -22.21 -20.91 0.72
N GLU A 85 -21.06 -20.39 0.29
CA GLU A 85 -20.80 -19.95 -1.11
C GLU A 85 -19.54 -20.62 -1.69
N THR A 86 -19.32 -20.47 -3.00
CA THR A 86 -18.09 -20.96 -3.68
C THR A 86 -16.90 -20.04 -3.40
N ILE A 87 -15.68 -20.57 -3.48
CA ILE A 87 -14.49 -19.71 -3.32
C ILE A 87 -14.44 -18.62 -4.39
N LYS A 88 -14.90 -18.92 -5.61
CA LYS A 88 -14.93 -17.95 -6.71
C LYS A 88 -15.88 -16.78 -6.42
N SER A 89 -17.08 -17.06 -5.90
CA SER A 89 -18.04 -16.03 -5.50
C SER A 89 -17.45 -15.11 -4.42
N LEU A 90 -16.88 -15.72 -3.37
CA LEU A 90 -16.26 -15.00 -2.27
C LEU A 90 -15.11 -14.10 -2.76
N THR A 91 -14.20 -14.66 -3.53
CA THR A 91 -12.98 -13.98 -3.98
C THR A 91 -13.29 -12.91 -5.01
N ASP A 92 -14.19 -13.12 -5.98
CA ASP A 92 -14.59 -12.07 -6.93
C ASP A 92 -15.20 -10.85 -6.20
N ARG A 93 -16.02 -11.09 -5.17
CA ARG A 93 -16.58 -10.02 -4.33
C ARG A 93 -15.49 -9.23 -3.60
N PHE A 94 -14.51 -9.91 -2.98
CA PHE A 94 -13.45 -9.22 -2.25
C PHE A 94 -12.36 -8.63 -3.14
N ILE A 95 -12.17 -9.13 -4.37
CA ILE A 95 -11.35 -8.49 -5.40
C ILE A 95 -11.99 -7.16 -5.81
N ALA A 96 -13.31 -7.15 -6.08
CA ALA A 96 -14.03 -5.90 -6.36
C ALA A 96 -13.91 -4.91 -5.20
N ALA A 97 -14.06 -5.38 -3.94
CA ALA A 97 -13.91 -4.53 -2.78
C ALA A 97 -12.49 -3.99 -2.59
N LEU A 98 -11.47 -4.82 -2.81
CA LEU A 98 -10.06 -4.41 -2.82
C LEU A 98 -9.82 -3.29 -3.84
N HIS A 99 -10.40 -3.43 -5.02
CA HIS A 99 -10.28 -2.49 -6.13
C HIS A 99 -10.96 -1.17 -5.83
N GLU A 100 -12.17 -1.18 -5.29
CA GLU A 100 -12.88 0.02 -4.82
C GLU A 100 -12.07 0.76 -3.74
N ASP A 101 -11.52 0.04 -2.76
CA ASP A 101 -10.72 0.62 -1.67
C ASP A 101 -9.41 1.23 -2.20
N ALA A 102 -8.75 0.56 -3.15
CA ALA A 102 -7.51 1.05 -3.77
C ALA A 102 -7.75 2.29 -4.64
N ASP A 103 -8.82 2.30 -5.44
CA ASP A 103 -9.20 3.43 -6.28
C ASP A 103 -9.56 4.65 -5.43
N ALA A 104 -10.29 4.46 -4.33
CA ALA A 104 -10.62 5.54 -3.39
C ALA A 104 -9.35 6.21 -2.85
N LEU A 105 -8.32 5.42 -2.51
CA LEU A 105 -7.01 5.91 -2.04
C LEU A 105 -6.10 6.46 -3.17
N GLY A 106 -6.59 6.55 -4.41
CA GLY A 106 -5.84 7.06 -5.56
C GLY A 106 -4.62 6.21 -5.96
N ILE A 107 -4.68 4.91 -5.69
CA ILE A 107 -3.60 3.96 -6.02
C ILE A 107 -3.71 3.61 -7.50
N GLU A 108 -2.61 3.74 -8.25
CA GLU A 108 -2.56 3.24 -9.63
C GLU A 108 -2.55 1.71 -9.65
N ARG A 109 -3.11 1.15 -10.71
CA ARG A 109 -3.16 -0.30 -10.89
C ARG A 109 -1.77 -0.85 -11.19
N PRO A 110 -1.44 -2.06 -10.70
CA PRO A 110 -0.29 -2.79 -11.21
C PRO A 110 -0.46 -3.04 -12.71
N ASP A 111 0.65 -3.15 -13.44
CA ASP A 111 0.61 -3.46 -14.87
C ASP A 111 0.04 -4.88 -15.09
N ILE A 112 0.25 -5.79 -14.13
CA ILE A 112 -0.26 -7.17 -14.15
C ILE A 112 -0.72 -7.56 -12.74
N GLU A 113 -1.95 -8.08 -12.62
CA GLU A 113 -2.53 -8.52 -11.35
C GLU A 113 -2.94 -10.01 -11.40
N PRO A 114 -1.99 -10.97 -11.35
CA PRO A 114 -2.27 -12.38 -11.55
C PRO A 114 -3.01 -13.00 -10.35
N ARG A 115 -3.94 -13.91 -10.62
CA ARG A 115 -4.61 -14.72 -9.60
C ARG A 115 -3.89 -16.05 -9.42
N ALA A 116 -3.76 -16.53 -8.18
CA ALA A 116 -3.11 -17.80 -7.90
C ALA A 116 -3.78 -18.98 -8.63
N THR A 117 -5.11 -19.00 -8.70
CA THR A 117 -5.86 -20.07 -9.39
C THR A 117 -5.58 -20.16 -10.90
N ASP A 118 -5.09 -19.10 -11.53
CA ASP A 118 -4.74 -19.08 -12.96
C ASP A 118 -3.32 -19.63 -13.24
N PHE A 119 -2.52 -19.87 -12.20
CA PHE A 119 -1.10 -20.26 -12.32
C PHE A 119 -0.78 -21.65 -11.74
N ILE A 120 -1.80 -22.48 -11.52
CA ILE A 120 -1.64 -23.84 -10.99
C ILE A 120 -0.64 -24.69 -11.81
N PRO A 121 -0.68 -24.72 -13.16
CA PRO A 121 0.30 -25.48 -13.94
C PRO A 121 1.75 -25.04 -13.70
N GLN A 122 1.99 -23.74 -13.55
CA GLN A 122 3.31 -23.16 -13.30
C GLN A 122 3.81 -23.51 -11.89
N MET A 123 2.92 -23.47 -10.89
CA MET A 123 3.24 -23.90 -9.53
C MET A 123 3.63 -25.37 -9.50
N LEU A 124 2.82 -26.24 -10.13
CA LEU A 124 3.14 -27.67 -10.23
C LEU A 124 4.48 -27.89 -10.96
N GLY A 125 4.72 -27.22 -12.08
CA GLY A 125 6.00 -27.33 -12.81
C GLY A 125 7.22 -26.91 -11.97
N MET A 126 7.09 -25.87 -11.13
CA MET A 126 8.14 -25.49 -10.19
C MET A 126 8.35 -26.55 -9.11
N ILE A 127 7.27 -27.13 -8.56
CA ILE A 127 7.35 -28.21 -7.57
C ILE A 127 8.06 -29.43 -8.14
N GLU A 128 7.74 -29.81 -9.38
CA GLU A 128 8.41 -30.91 -10.08
C GLU A 128 9.91 -30.66 -10.26
N THR A 129 10.28 -29.41 -10.57
CA THR A 129 11.68 -28.99 -10.69
C THR A 129 12.39 -29.07 -9.33
N LEU A 130 11.75 -28.60 -8.27
CA LEU A 130 12.27 -28.68 -6.89
C LEU A 130 12.47 -30.13 -6.44
N GLU A 131 11.51 -31.02 -6.74
CA GLU A 131 11.61 -32.45 -6.45
C GLU A 131 12.79 -33.08 -7.22
N LYS A 132 12.90 -32.80 -8.52
CA LYS A 132 14.01 -33.29 -9.36
C LYS A 132 15.37 -32.82 -8.84
N ASN A 133 15.45 -31.58 -8.36
CA ASN A 133 16.67 -31.01 -7.79
C ASN A 133 16.92 -31.49 -6.34
N GLY A 134 16.01 -32.29 -5.77
CA GLY A 134 16.14 -32.90 -4.45
C GLY A 134 15.69 -31.99 -3.29
N TYR A 135 15.05 -30.85 -3.57
CA TYR A 135 14.57 -29.88 -2.58
C TYR A 135 13.12 -30.06 -2.16
N ALA A 136 12.34 -30.89 -2.87
CA ALA A 136 10.99 -31.24 -2.47
C ALA A 136 10.84 -32.76 -2.28
N TYR A 137 9.88 -33.16 -1.46
CA TYR A 137 9.49 -34.55 -1.26
C TYR A 137 8.01 -34.65 -0.92
N GLN A 138 7.36 -35.73 -1.34
CA GLN A 138 6.01 -36.05 -0.88
C GLN A 138 6.10 -36.80 0.46
N ALA A 139 5.42 -36.28 1.47
CA ALA A 139 5.33 -36.86 2.80
C ALA A 139 4.24 -37.95 2.87
N SER A 140 4.20 -38.71 3.98
CA SER A 140 3.27 -39.81 4.16
C SER A 140 1.80 -39.38 4.29
N ASP A 141 1.55 -38.12 4.65
CA ASP A 141 0.23 -37.49 4.68
C ASP A 141 -0.22 -36.97 3.31
N GLY A 142 0.60 -37.17 2.27
CA GLY A 142 0.31 -36.80 0.88
C GLY A 142 0.73 -35.38 0.50
N ASP A 143 1.07 -34.53 1.47
CA ASP A 143 1.58 -33.18 1.21
C ASP A 143 2.96 -33.24 0.54
N VAL A 144 3.20 -32.35 -0.42
CA VAL A 144 4.54 -32.11 -0.96
C VAL A 144 5.18 -30.98 -0.17
N ASN A 145 6.31 -31.26 0.45
CA ASN A 145 7.01 -30.34 1.34
C ASN A 145 8.37 -29.93 0.74
N TYR A 146 8.81 -28.72 1.05
CA TYR A 146 10.16 -28.22 0.78
C TYR A 146 11.10 -28.64 1.91
N ALA A 147 12.22 -29.27 1.57
CA ALA A 147 13.26 -29.69 2.51
C ALA A 147 14.22 -28.52 2.84
N VAL A 148 13.88 -27.74 3.86
CA VAL A 148 14.59 -26.47 4.21
C VAL A 148 16.07 -26.70 4.45
N ARG A 149 16.45 -27.81 5.11
CA ARG A 149 17.86 -28.12 5.43
C ARG A 149 18.75 -28.33 4.21
N LYS A 150 18.18 -28.60 3.03
CA LYS A 150 18.97 -28.79 1.81
C LYS A 150 19.34 -27.46 1.16
N PHE A 151 18.66 -26.37 1.50
CA PHE A 151 18.92 -25.05 0.95
C PHE A 151 19.99 -24.30 1.73
N ALA A 152 21.16 -24.13 1.10
CA ALA A 152 22.24 -23.37 1.68
C ALA A 152 21.85 -21.88 1.78
N GLY A 153 21.94 -21.31 2.98
CA GLY A 153 21.63 -19.90 3.22
C GLY A 153 20.16 -19.60 3.48
N TYR A 154 19.32 -20.59 3.78
CA TYR A 154 17.98 -20.34 4.31
C TYR A 154 18.05 -19.47 5.58
N GLY A 155 17.29 -18.37 5.61
CA GLY A 155 17.35 -17.36 6.68
C GLY A 155 18.17 -16.12 6.33
N LYS A 156 18.79 -16.06 5.14
CA LYS A 156 19.65 -14.94 4.72
C LYS A 156 18.90 -13.61 4.64
N LEU A 157 17.64 -13.61 4.23
CA LEU A 157 16.83 -12.39 4.10
C LEU A 157 16.47 -11.85 5.49
N SER A 158 15.89 -12.70 6.33
CA SER A 158 15.43 -12.36 7.68
C SER A 158 16.57 -12.19 8.69
N GLY A 159 17.74 -12.78 8.43
CA GLY A 159 18.89 -12.82 9.35
C GLY A 159 18.73 -13.80 10.49
N LYS A 160 17.76 -14.72 10.40
CA LYS A 160 17.52 -15.76 11.41
C LYS A 160 18.34 -17.00 11.08
N SER A 161 18.97 -17.60 12.09
CA SER A 161 19.58 -18.92 11.92
C SER A 161 18.52 -20.03 12.03
N LEU A 162 18.81 -21.21 11.46
CA LEU A 162 17.95 -22.39 11.63
C LEU A 162 17.80 -22.81 13.10
N GLU A 163 18.79 -22.50 13.94
CA GLU A 163 18.76 -22.78 15.39
C GLU A 163 17.78 -21.85 16.10
N ASP A 164 17.78 -20.56 15.79
CA ASP A 164 16.84 -19.57 16.35
C ASP A 164 15.39 -19.93 15.99
N LEU A 165 15.17 -20.40 14.77
CA LEU A 165 13.85 -20.81 14.29
C LEU A 165 13.30 -22.02 15.05
N ARG A 166 14.15 -23.01 15.34
CA ARG A 166 13.78 -24.19 16.14
C ARG A 166 13.42 -23.84 17.58
N ALA A 167 14.13 -22.88 18.19
CA ALA A 167 13.87 -22.47 19.57
C ALA A 167 12.52 -21.76 19.75
N GLY A 168 11.99 -21.14 18.69
CA GLY A 168 10.71 -20.42 18.69
C GLY A 168 9.47 -21.28 18.46
N GLU A 169 9.61 -22.50 17.93
CA GLU A 169 8.48 -23.38 17.65
C GLU A 169 7.96 -24.07 18.91
N ARG A 170 6.79 -23.62 19.38
CA ARG A 170 5.94 -24.31 20.36
C ARG A 170 4.65 -24.81 19.68
N VAL A 171 4.75 -25.71 18.70
CA VAL A 171 3.57 -26.35 18.07
C VAL A 171 3.83 -27.84 17.86
N ALA A 172 2.77 -28.66 18.01
CA ALA A 172 2.80 -30.11 17.85
C ALA A 172 3.45 -30.52 16.52
N ALA A 173 4.47 -31.37 16.59
CA ALA A 173 5.16 -31.89 15.41
C ALA A 173 4.14 -32.55 14.47
N ASN A 174 4.13 -32.15 13.19
CA ASN A 174 3.58 -33.01 12.16
C ASN A 174 4.64 -34.09 11.89
N ASP A 175 4.42 -35.29 12.44
CA ASP A 175 5.34 -36.43 12.31
C ASP A 175 5.57 -36.87 10.85
N ALA A 176 4.75 -36.39 9.89
CA ALA A 176 4.94 -36.68 8.47
C ALA A 176 6.12 -35.90 7.83
N LYS A 177 6.51 -34.75 8.39
CA LYS A 177 7.61 -33.94 7.86
C LYS A 177 8.97 -34.49 8.30
N GLN A 178 9.95 -34.44 7.40
CA GLN A 178 11.33 -34.82 7.68
C GLN A 178 12.03 -33.82 8.63
N ASP A 179 11.68 -32.53 8.55
CA ASP A 179 12.09 -31.51 9.50
C ASP A 179 10.91 -30.59 9.87
N PRO A 180 10.79 -30.13 11.13
CA PRO A 180 9.74 -29.20 11.53
C PRO A 180 9.70 -27.90 10.72
N LEU A 181 10.86 -27.42 10.25
CA LEU A 181 10.95 -26.19 9.45
C LEU A 181 10.48 -26.36 8.00
N ASP A 182 10.30 -27.60 7.54
CA ASP A 182 9.84 -27.87 6.18
C ASP A 182 8.43 -27.30 5.98
N PHE A 183 8.19 -26.68 4.84
CA PHE A 183 6.92 -26.03 4.53
C PHE A 183 6.25 -26.65 3.31
N VAL A 184 4.92 -26.59 3.30
CA VAL A 184 4.11 -27.21 2.25
C VAL A 184 4.24 -26.41 0.95
N LEU A 185 4.52 -27.11 -0.14
CA LEU A 185 4.48 -26.62 -1.51
C LEU A 185 3.14 -26.97 -2.19
N TRP A 186 2.64 -28.19 -1.95
CA TRP A 186 1.35 -28.67 -2.42
C TRP A 186 0.64 -29.40 -1.30
N LYS A 187 -0.53 -28.92 -0.92
CA LYS A 187 -1.32 -29.48 0.18
C LYS A 187 -2.36 -30.43 -0.38
N GLN A 188 -2.39 -31.67 0.12
CA GLN A 188 -3.39 -32.65 -0.28
C GLN A 188 -4.78 -32.16 0.14
N ALA A 189 -5.73 -32.24 -0.79
CA ALA A 189 -7.12 -31.88 -0.50
C ALA A 189 -7.76 -32.95 0.37
N LYS A 190 -8.52 -32.54 1.38
CA LYS A 190 -9.27 -33.48 2.21
C LYS A 190 -10.59 -33.87 1.56
N PRO A 191 -11.13 -35.07 1.81
CA PRO A 191 -12.40 -35.51 1.21
C PRO A 191 -13.59 -34.58 1.51
N GLU A 192 -13.57 -33.89 2.65
CA GLU A 192 -14.60 -32.96 3.09
C GLU A 192 -14.44 -31.53 2.53
N GLU A 193 -13.31 -31.20 1.89
CA GLU A 193 -13.11 -29.87 1.32
C GLU A 193 -13.98 -29.66 0.06
N PRO A 194 -14.48 -28.44 -0.19
CA PRO A 194 -15.32 -28.17 -1.36
C PRO A 194 -14.62 -28.52 -2.68
N ALA A 195 -15.37 -29.03 -3.65
CA ALA A 195 -14.79 -29.55 -4.89
C ALA A 195 -14.00 -28.49 -5.69
N ASP A 196 -14.37 -27.21 -5.59
CA ASP A 196 -13.73 -26.07 -6.26
C ASP A 196 -12.43 -25.60 -5.58
N THR A 197 -11.92 -26.31 -4.58
CA THR A 197 -10.73 -25.91 -3.79
C THR A 197 -9.48 -26.75 -4.09
N GLY A 198 -9.56 -27.66 -5.07
CA GLY A 198 -8.47 -28.55 -5.42
C GLY A 198 -8.35 -28.82 -6.92
N TRP A 199 -7.12 -29.12 -7.34
CA TRP A 199 -6.73 -29.45 -8.70
C TRP A 199 -6.05 -30.81 -8.70
N ASP A 200 -6.23 -31.54 -9.79
CA ASP A 200 -5.58 -32.84 -9.97
C ASP A 200 -4.12 -32.63 -10.37
N SER A 201 -3.23 -33.46 -9.83
CA SER A 201 -1.80 -33.42 -10.09
C SER A 201 -1.20 -34.82 -9.98
N LYS A 202 0.08 -34.97 -10.34
CA LYS A 202 0.79 -36.25 -10.12
C LYS A 202 0.95 -36.61 -8.64
N TYR A 203 0.79 -35.64 -7.74
CA TYR A 203 0.84 -35.81 -6.29
C TYR A 203 -0.54 -36.15 -5.69
N GLY A 204 -1.56 -36.27 -6.53
CA GLY A 204 -2.96 -36.37 -6.12
C GLY A 204 -3.67 -35.02 -6.13
N ARG A 205 -4.96 -35.05 -5.82
CA ARG A 205 -5.80 -33.85 -5.76
C ARG A 205 -5.39 -32.97 -4.57
N GLY A 206 -5.12 -31.70 -4.83
CA GLY A 206 -4.65 -30.78 -3.79
C GLY A 206 -4.67 -29.33 -4.25
N ARG A 207 -3.95 -28.47 -3.54
CA ARG A 207 -3.88 -27.03 -3.79
C ARG A 207 -2.48 -26.51 -3.46
N PRO A 208 -2.08 -25.33 -3.99
CA PRO A 208 -0.78 -24.76 -3.67
C PRO A 208 -0.67 -24.43 -2.18
N GLY A 209 0.54 -24.54 -1.64
CA GLY A 209 0.91 -23.92 -0.37
C GLY A 209 1.18 -22.42 -0.58
N TRP A 210 0.91 -21.61 0.44
CA TRP A 210 0.92 -20.14 0.34
C TRP A 210 2.15 -19.52 -0.36
N HIS A 211 3.34 -20.10 -0.18
CA HIS A 211 4.60 -19.52 -0.70
C HIS A 211 4.82 -19.79 -2.20
N ILE A 212 4.41 -20.96 -2.71
CA ILE A 212 4.78 -21.40 -4.08
C ILE A 212 4.15 -20.51 -5.15
N GLU A 213 3.04 -19.87 -4.81
CA GLU A 213 2.28 -18.98 -5.69
C GLU A 213 3.17 -17.84 -6.21
N CYS A 214 3.78 -17.09 -5.29
CA CYS A 214 4.56 -15.90 -5.62
C CYS A 214 5.84 -16.24 -6.38
N SER A 215 6.54 -17.32 -6.01
CA SER A 215 7.70 -17.81 -6.74
C SER A 215 7.36 -18.18 -8.19
N ALA A 216 6.30 -18.97 -8.39
CA ALA A 216 5.90 -19.41 -9.73
C ALA A 216 5.40 -18.25 -10.59
N MET A 217 4.55 -17.38 -10.05
CA MET A 217 4.03 -16.21 -10.77
C MET A 217 5.14 -15.20 -11.09
N GLY A 218 6.01 -14.89 -10.13
CA GLY A 218 7.14 -13.99 -10.29
C GLY A 218 8.09 -14.45 -11.40
N CYS A 219 8.55 -15.71 -11.34
CA CYS A 219 9.40 -16.29 -12.38
C CYS A 219 8.72 -16.32 -13.75
N THR A 220 7.42 -16.60 -13.81
CA THR A 220 6.69 -16.67 -15.08
C THR A 220 6.53 -15.29 -15.73
N LEU A 221 6.21 -14.26 -14.95
CA LEU A 221 5.85 -12.95 -15.46
C LEU A 221 7.04 -12.01 -15.63
N LEU A 222 8.05 -12.13 -14.76
CA LEU A 222 9.20 -11.24 -14.72
C LEU A 222 10.51 -11.94 -15.11
N GLY A 223 10.52 -13.27 -15.23
CA GLY A 223 11.71 -14.09 -15.45
C GLY A 223 12.32 -14.61 -14.15
N GLU A 224 13.22 -15.59 -14.26
CA GLU A 224 13.88 -16.29 -13.13
C GLU A 224 14.68 -15.37 -12.19
N GLN A 225 15.09 -14.19 -12.70
CA GLN A 225 15.71 -13.12 -11.93
C GLN A 225 15.11 -11.76 -12.33
N PHE A 226 14.71 -10.96 -11.33
CA PHE A 226 14.17 -9.61 -11.52
C PHE A 226 14.68 -8.58 -10.49
N ASP A 227 14.28 -7.32 -10.69
CA ASP A 227 14.93 -6.16 -10.06
C ASP A 227 14.49 -5.97 -8.59
N ILE A 228 13.18 -5.81 -8.35
CA ILE A 228 12.65 -5.41 -7.04
C ILE A 228 11.55 -6.39 -6.60
N HIS A 229 11.64 -6.88 -5.37
CA HIS A 229 10.55 -7.60 -4.71
C HIS A 229 10.13 -6.87 -3.43
N GLY A 230 8.84 -6.58 -3.30
CA GLY A 230 8.27 -5.81 -2.20
C GLY A 230 7.23 -6.54 -1.36
N GLY A 231 7.02 -6.10 -0.11
CA GLY A 231 5.89 -6.53 0.71
C GLY A 231 5.88 -5.89 2.10
N GLY A 232 4.95 -6.31 2.96
CA GLY A 232 4.96 -5.94 4.37
C GLY A 232 6.14 -6.54 5.12
N GLN A 233 6.58 -5.91 6.21
CA GLN A 233 7.68 -6.42 7.05
C GLN A 233 7.43 -7.84 7.60
N ASP A 234 6.17 -8.23 7.81
CA ASP A 234 5.78 -9.59 8.20
C ASP A 234 6.03 -10.62 7.11
N LEU A 235 6.10 -10.22 5.84
CA LEU A 235 6.40 -11.14 4.75
C LEU A 235 7.88 -11.50 4.66
N GLN A 236 8.78 -10.75 5.31
CA GLN A 236 10.21 -11.11 5.36
C GLN A 236 10.42 -12.56 5.82
N PHE A 237 9.65 -12.99 6.82
CA PHE A 237 9.69 -14.37 7.30
C PHE A 237 8.30 -14.82 7.79
N PRO A 238 7.81 -16.00 7.37
CA PRO A 238 8.52 -16.98 6.52
C PRO A 238 8.38 -16.72 5.02
N HIS A 239 7.47 -15.85 4.58
CA HIS A 239 6.98 -15.84 3.19
C HIS A 239 8.07 -15.61 2.13
N HIS A 240 8.73 -14.45 2.14
CA HIS A 240 9.77 -14.11 1.17
C HIS A 240 11.05 -14.95 1.34
N GLU A 241 11.36 -15.40 2.56
CA GLU A 241 12.46 -16.35 2.78
C GLU A 241 12.19 -17.68 2.05
N ASN A 242 10.95 -18.16 2.10
CA ASN A 242 10.52 -19.36 1.40
C ASN A 242 10.50 -19.16 -0.12
N GLU A 243 10.13 -17.97 -0.60
CA GLU A 243 10.16 -17.67 -2.03
C GLU A 243 11.57 -17.66 -2.62
N ILE A 244 12.53 -17.09 -1.89
CA ILE A 244 13.95 -17.19 -2.23
C ILE A 244 14.36 -18.67 -2.30
N ALA A 245 14.05 -19.45 -1.27
CA ALA A 245 14.43 -20.85 -1.21
C ALA A 245 13.83 -21.66 -2.36
N GLN A 246 12.56 -21.45 -2.70
CA GLN A 246 11.89 -22.09 -3.84
C GLN A 246 12.52 -21.67 -5.17
N SER A 247 12.64 -20.37 -5.41
CA SER A 247 13.04 -19.85 -6.71
C SER A 247 14.51 -20.11 -7.02
N GLU A 248 15.40 -19.89 -6.05
CA GLU A 248 16.84 -20.13 -6.26
C GLU A 248 17.16 -21.63 -6.32
N ALA A 249 16.46 -22.49 -5.57
CA ALA A 249 16.67 -23.94 -5.65
C ALA A 249 16.10 -24.55 -6.94
N ALA A 250 15.05 -23.96 -7.52
CA ALA A 250 14.50 -24.39 -8.80
C ALA A 250 15.42 -23.97 -9.97
N THR A 251 15.97 -22.76 -9.93
CA THR A 251 16.65 -22.13 -11.08
C THR A 251 18.19 -22.15 -10.99
N GLY A 252 18.75 -22.27 -9.78
CA GLY A 252 20.19 -22.15 -9.53
C GLY A 252 20.74 -20.72 -9.65
N GLN A 253 19.88 -19.71 -9.74
CA GLN A 253 20.23 -18.30 -9.93
C GLN A 253 19.75 -17.45 -8.74
N THR A 254 20.28 -16.23 -8.61
CA THR A 254 19.73 -15.24 -7.67
C THR A 254 18.33 -14.85 -8.10
N PHE A 255 17.36 -14.88 -7.19
CA PHE A 255 15.96 -14.61 -7.53
C PHE A 255 15.68 -13.10 -7.72
N VAL A 256 16.12 -12.26 -6.77
CA VAL A 256 15.78 -10.84 -6.72
C VAL A 256 16.99 -10.01 -6.27
N ASN A 257 17.23 -8.88 -6.92
CA ASN A 257 18.33 -7.98 -6.56
C ASN A 257 18.03 -7.11 -5.32
N TYR A 258 16.86 -6.48 -5.26
CA TYR A 258 16.48 -5.55 -4.19
C TYR A 258 15.20 -5.98 -3.48
N TRP A 259 15.30 -6.27 -2.18
CA TRP A 259 14.17 -6.61 -1.33
C TRP A 259 13.69 -5.42 -0.50
N MET A 260 12.46 -4.96 -0.73
CA MET A 260 11.86 -3.81 -0.07
C MET A 260 10.75 -4.23 0.89
N HIS A 261 10.77 -3.74 2.13
CA HIS A 261 9.72 -4.03 3.10
C HIS A 261 9.23 -2.77 3.80
N ASN A 262 7.90 -2.55 3.80
CA ASN A 262 7.32 -1.46 4.58
C ASN A 262 7.10 -1.87 6.05
N GLY A 263 7.25 -0.91 6.95
CA GLY A 263 7.05 -1.12 8.38
C GLY A 263 5.59 -1.41 8.74
N TYR A 264 5.38 -1.91 9.96
CA TYR A 264 4.04 -2.22 10.48
C TYR A 264 3.17 -0.98 10.68
N VAL A 265 1.85 -1.17 10.56
CA VAL A 265 0.88 -0.25 11.17
C VAL A 265 0.66 -0.67 12.62
N GLN A 266 0.69 0.31 13.51
CA GLN A 266 0.50 0.13 14.95
C GLN A 266 -0.71 0.94 15.42
N ILE A 267 -1.40 0.47 16.44
CA ILE A 267 -2.42 1.21 17.21
C ILE A 267 -1.96 1.19 18.66
N ASP A 268 -1.89 2.36 19.30
CA ASP A 268 -1.38 2.50 20.68
C ASP A 268 0.00 1.86 20.90
N ASN A 269 0.86 1.92 19.88
CA ASN A 269 2.18 1.26 19.80
C ASN A 269 2.15 -0.28 19.78
N GLU A 270 0.98 -0.91 19.68
CA GLU A 270 0.83 -2.34 19.44
C GLU A 270 0.60 -2.64 17.96
N LYS A 271 1.05 -3.80 17.47
CA LYS A 271 0.83 -4.19 16.08
C LYS A 271 -0.68 -4.34 15.80
N MET A 272 -1.16 -3.75 14.72
CA MET A 272 -2.51 -3.97 14.23
C MET A 272 -2.64 -5.43 13.73
N SER A 273 -3.61 -6.19 14.25
CA SER A 273 -3.89 -7.54 13.77
C SER A 273 -5.33 -7.98 14.04
N LYS A 274 -5.86 -8.85 13.16
CA LYS A 274 -7.18 -9.47 13.39
C LYS A 274 -7.24 -10.26 14.70
N SER A 275 -6.14 -10.89 15.11
CA SER A 275 -6.04 -11.65 16.36
C SER A 275 -6.16 -10.80 17.63
N LEU A 276 -5.75 -9.53 17.58
CA LEU A 276 -5.86 -8.60 18.71
C LEU A 276 -7.16 -7.80 18.68
N ASN A 277 -8.03 -8.05 17.69
CA ASN A 277 -9.28 -7.33 17.47
C ASN A 277 -9.12 -5.79 17.45
N ASN A 278 -7.94 -5.31 17.03
CA ASN A 278 -7.55 -3.90 17.02
C ASN A 278 -7.28 -3.41 15.60
N PHE A 279 -8.01 -3.91 14.61
CA PHE A 279 -7.83 -3.51 13.21
C PHE A 279 -9.04 -2.73 12.72
N PHE A 280 -8.77 -1.79 11.80
CA PHE A 280 -9.80 -1.01 11.11
C PHE A 280 -9.69 -1.30 9.61
N THR A 281 -10.83 -1.61 9.00
CA THR A 281 -10.94 -1.72 7.55
C THR A 281 -10.68 -0.36 6.89
N ILE A 282 -10.24 -0.37 5.64
CA ILE A 282 -10.08 0.87 4.87
C ILE A 282 -11.42 1.61 4.82
N ARG A 283 -12.53 0.88 4.64
CA ARG A 283 -13.89 1.43 4.56
C ARG A 283 -14.33 2.14 5.84
N GLU A 284 -14.05 1.56 7.01
CA GLU A 284 -14.37 2.21 8.30
C GLU A 284 -13.60 3.52 8.50
N VAL A 285 -12.35 3.58 8.02
CA VAL A 285 -11.56 4.80 8.07
C VAL A 285 -12.07 5.81 7.03
N LEU A 286 -12.39 5.37 5.81
CA LEU A 286 -12.92 6.23 4.74
C LEU A 286 -14.32 6.78 5.03
N ALA A 287 -15.09 6.13 5.90
CA ALA A 287 -16.35 6.67 6.39
C ALA A 287 -16.15 7.94 7.26
N GLN A 288 -14.97 8.11 7.86
CA GLN A 288 -14.66 9.19 8.79
C GLN A 288 -13.67 10.21 8.21
N TYR A 289 -12.78 9.76 7.32
CA TYR A 289 -11.69 10.57 6.77
C TYR A 289 -11.70 10.51 5.24
N ASP A 290 -11.43 11.66 4.62
CA ASP A 290 -11.22 11.73 3.18
C ASP A 290 -10.04 10.83 2.75
N ALA A 291 -10.19 10.16 1.60
CA ALA A 291 -9.21 9.18 1.16
C ALA A 291 -7.81 9.76 0.91
N GLU A 292 -7.73 11.02 0.47
CA GLU A 292 -6.45 11.70 0.28
C GLU A 292 -5.78 12.02 1.62
N VAL A 293 -6.55 12.21 2.69
CA VAL A 293 -6.04 12.36 4.07
C VAL A 293 -5.41 11.05 4.54
N VAL A 294 -6.06 9.92 4.31
CA VAL A 294 -5.51 8.59 4.65
C VAL A 294 -4.22 8.33 3.89
N ARG A 295 -4.21 8.63 2.58
CA ARG A 295 -3.01 8.53 1.74
C ARG A 295 -1.88 9.42 2.24
N PHE A 296 -2.17 10.68 2.54
CA PHE A 296 -1.18 11.64 3.04
C PHE A 296 -0.65 11.24 4.43
N PHE A 297 -1.50 10.73 5.30
CA PHE A 297 -1.10 10.18 6.60
C PHE A 297 -0.05 9.08 6.44
N ILE A 298 -0.25 8.15 5.49
CA ILE A 298 0.73 7.11 5.17
C ILE A 298 2.01 7.71 4.58
N ALA A 299 1.90 8.62 3.61
CA ALA A 299 3.04 9.22 2.90
C ALA A 299 3.92 10.10 3.81
N ARG A 300 3.39 10.63 4.91
CA ARG A 300 4.15 11.43 5.89
C ARG A 300 5.16 10.64 6.72
N ALA A 301 5.07 9.31 6.73
CA ALA A 301 6.02 8.44 7.42
C ALA A 301 6.94 7.76 6.41
N HIS A 302 8.22 7.61 6.76
CA HIS A 302 9.13 6.81 5.95
C HIS A 302 8.60 5.38 5.84
N TYR A 303 8.59 4.81 4.62
CA TYR A 303 7.87 3.57 4.36
C TYR A 303 8.34 2.39 5.25
N ARG A 304 9.62 2.38 5.63
CA ARG A 304 10.24 1.36 6.51
C ARG A 304 9.98 1.54 8.00
N SER A 305 9.60 2.74 8.46
CA SER A 305 9.36 3.00 9.89
C SER A 305 7.99 2.48 10.31
N PRO A 306 7.74 2.14 11.59
CA PRO A 306 6.37 1.91 12.07
C PRO A 306 5.47 3.13 11.82
N LEU A 307 4.20 2.90 11.51
CA LEU A 307 3.18 3.94 11.32
C LEU A 307 2.14 3.80 12.42
N ASN A 308 2.15 4.73 13.37
CA ASN A 308 1.22 4.77 14.48
C ASN A 308 -0.11 5.43 14.06
N TYR A 309 -1.16 4.63 13.95
CA TYR A 309 -2.52 5.08 13.70
C TYR A 309 -3.18 5.50 15.02
N SER A 310 -3.68 6.73 15.05
CA SER A 310 -4.56 7.29 16.07
C SER A 310 -5.34 8.45 15.46
N ASP A 311 -6.52 8.76 16.01
CA ASP A 311 -7.36 9.87 15.52
C ASP A 311 -6.57 11.20 15.50
N VAL A 312 -5.79 11.45 16.56
CA VAL A 312 -4.91 12.63 16.67
C VAL A 312 -3.95 12.75 15.48
N HIS A 313 -3.33 11.64 15.05
CA HIS A 313 -2.35 11.69 13.97
C HIS A 313 -2.98 11.87 12.58
N ILE A 314 -4.15 11.29 12.35
CA ILE A 314 -4.85 11.44 11.06
C ILE A 314 -5.58 12.80 10.97
N ASP A 315 -6.05 13.35 12.09
CA ASP A 315 -6.55 14.73 12.16
C ASP A 315 -5.41 15.75 11.91
N ASP A 316 -4.23 15.52 12.45
CA ASP A 316 -3.04 16.32 12.12
C ASP A 316 -2.70 16.22 10.62
N ALA A 317 -2.79 15.02 10.02
CA ALA A 317 -2.63 14.83 8.58
C ALA A 317 -3.67 15.62 7.77
N ARG A 318 -4.94 15.60 8.20
CA ARG A 318 -6.03 16.38 7.59
C ARG A 318 -5.71 17.87 7.56
N ASN A 319 -5.34 18.42 8.72
CA ASN A 319 -4.99 19.84 8.86
C ASN A 319 -3.78 20.22 8.02
N ALA A 320 -2.76 19.37 8.01
CA ALA A 320 -1.55 19.57 7.22
C ALA A 320 -1.85 19.52 5.70
N LEU A 321 -2.67 18.59 5.22
CA LEU A 321 -3.07 18.53 3.80
C LEU A 321 -3.92 19.74 3.40
N ALA A 322 -4.83 20.19 4.27
CA ALA A 322 -5.62 21.40 4.05
C ALA A 322 -4.74 22.66 3.87
N ARG A 323 -3.58 22.74 4.54
CA ARG A 323 -2.62 23.84 4.34
C ARG A 323 -1.99 23.82 2.94
N LEU A 324 -1.68 22.65 2.38
CA LEU A 324 -1.16 22.53 1.02
C LEU A 324 -2.21 22.98 -0.01
N TYR A 325 -3.45 22.52 0.15
CA TYR A 325 -4.56 22.97 -0.70
C TYR A 325 -4.87 24.46 -0.55
N THR A 326 -4.77 25.02 0.66
CA THR A 326 -4.96 26.46 0.89
C THR A 326 -3.92 27.29 0.12
N ALA A 327 -2.67 26.82 -0.01
CA ALA A 327 -1.67 27.52 -0.81
C ALA A 327 -2.04 27.57 -2.31
N LEU A 328 -2.69 26.52 -2.82
CA LEU A 328 -3.09 26.40 -4.22
C LEU A 328 -4.42 27.09 -4.55
N LYS A 329 -5.29 27.37 -3.57
CA LYS A 329 -6.66 27.84 -3.85
C LYS A 329 -6.73 29.22 -4.51
N ASP A 330 -5.78 30.10 -4.19
CA ASP A 330 -5.78 31.51 -4.60
C ASP A 330 -4.80 31.78 -5.75
N VAL A 331 -4.12 30.75 -6.27
CA VAL A 331 -3.12 30.88 -7.34
C VAL A 331 -3.39 29.82 -8.39
N THR A 332 -3.72 30.24 -9.61
CA THR A 332 -3.84 29.32 -10.74
C THR A 332 -2.43 28.92 -11.20
N PRO A 333 -2.05 27.63 -11.13
CA PRO A 333 -0.78 27.17 -11.67
C PRO A 333 -0.65 27.50 -13.16
N ASP A 334 0.56 27.81 -13.62
CA ASP A 334 0.79 27.87 -15.07
C ASP A 334 0.71 26.47 -15.72
N SER A 335 0.74 26.44 -17.05
CA SER A 335 0.53 25.22 -17.84
C SER A 335 1.83 24.52 -18.28
N ALA A 336 3.00 25.01 -17.85
CA ALA A 336 4.26 24.37 -18.21
C ALA A 336 4.39 23.01 -17.54
N VAL A 337 5.29 22.17 -18.05
CA VAL A 337 5.64 20.90 -17.40
C VAL A 337 6.59 21.15 -16.23
N LEU A 338 6.63 20.21 -15.28
CA LEU A 338 7.61 20.25 -14.19
C LEU A 338 9.04 20.23 -14.77
N ASP A 339 9.86 21.23 -14.41
CA ASP A 339 11.28 21.23 -14.75
C ASP A 339 12.10 20.74 -13.55
N TRP A 340 12.74 19.58 -13.72
CA TRP A 340 13.58 18.96 -12.69
C TRP A 340 14.88 19.74 -12.40
N ASN A 341 15.19 20.79 -13.15
CA ASN A 341 16.30 21.70 -12.85
C ASN A 341 15.92 22.80 -11.85
N GLU A 342 14.64 22.94 -11.52
CA GLU A 342 14.19 23.94 -10.54
C GLU A 342 14.56 23.51 -9.12
N ALA A 343 14.89 24.49 -8.26
CA ALA A 343 15.53 24.23 -6.96
C ALA A 343 14.74 23.30 -6.03
N TYR A 344 13.41 23.47 -5.91
CA TYR A 344 12.61 22.56 -5.08
C TYR A 344 12.41 21.20 -5.73
N ALA A 345 12.34 21.12 -7.06
CA ALA A 345 12.27 19.84 -7.77
C ALA A 345 13.54 19.00 -7.55
N GLN A 346 14.73 19.64 -7.57
CA GLN A 346 16.00 18.97 -7.25
C GLN A 346 16.05 18.48 -5.80
N ARG A 347 15.54 19.27 -4.83
CA ARG A 347 15.48 18.86 -3.43
C ARG A 347 14.50 17.73 -3.18
N PHE A 348 13.33 17.78 -3.82
CA PHE A 348 12.36 16.69 -3.81
C PHE A 348 12.95 15.41 -4.42
N GLN A 349 13.62 15.53 -5.56
CA GLN A 349 14.30 14.42 -6.22
C GLN A 349 15.38 13.80 -5.33
N ALA A 350 16.21 14.61 -4.67
CA ALA A 350 17.22 14.11 -3.74
C ALA A 350 16.59 13.34 -2.57
N ALA A 351 15.50 13.86 -2.00
CA ALA A 351 14.75 13.18 -0.94
C ALA A 351 14.19 11.82 -1.41
N MET A 352 13.54 11.79 -2.57
CA MET A 352 12.98 10.56 -3.12
C MET A 352 14.05 9.56 -3.58
N ASN A 353 15.21 10.04 -4.03
CA ASN A 353 16.37 9.19 -4.37
C ASN A 353 17.09 8.65 -3.14
N ASP A 354 16.91 9.23 -1.95
CA ASP A 354 17.36 8.66 -0.70
C ASP A 354 16.34 7.67 -0.11
N ASP A 355 16.16 6.52 -0.77
CA ASP A 355 15.28 5.43 -0.27
C ASP A 355 13.82 5.86 -0.11
N PHE A 356 13.29 6.64 -1.07
CA PHE A 356 11.90 7.11 -1.08
C PHE A 356 11.55 7.88 0.21
N ASN A 357 12.38 8.85 0.60
CA ASN A 357 12.21 9.61 1.85
C ASN A 357 11.07 10.63 1.75
N THR A 358 9.83 10.12 1.77
CA THR A 358 8.61 10.92 1.67
C THR A 358 8.45 11.94 2.79
N PRO A 359 8.91 11.75 4.06
CA PRO A 359 8.88 12.83 5.05
C PRO A 359 9.65 14.09 4.61
N VAL A 360 10.85 13.91 4.03
CA VAL A 360 11.65 15.03 3.52
C VAL A 360 11.05 15.59 2.24
N ALA A 361 10.52 14.74 1.35
CA ALA A 361 9.82 15.20 0.15
C ALA A 361 8.58 16.05 0.51
N VAL A 362 7.82 15.66 1.53
CA VAL A 362 6.67 16.40 2.05
C VAL A 362 7.10 17.74 2.70
N SER A 363 8.24 17.80 3.39
CA SER A 363 8.72 19.09 3.92
C SER A 363 9.01 20.09 2.80
N VAL A 364 9.58 19.63 1.67
CA VAL A 364 9.77 20.44 0.46
C VAL A 364 8.44 20.97 -0.08
N LEU A 365 7.35 20.17 -0.06
CA LEU A 365 6.01 20.64 -0.45
C LEU A 365 5.51 21.77 0.48
N PHE A 366 5.75 21.69 1.78
CA PHE A 366 5.34 22.75 2.72
C PHE A 366 6.16 24.03 2.58
N GLU A 367 7.45 23.93 2.28
CA GLU A 367 8.27 25.08 1.96
C GLU A 367 7.77 25.76 0.67
N LEU A 368 7.47 24.96 -0.37
CA LEU A 368 6.83 25.46 -1.59
C LEU A 368 5.50 26.15 -1.32
N ALA A 369 4.62 25.52 -0.53
CA ALA A 369 3.34 26.11 -0.13
C ALA A 369 3.51 27.46 0.59
N THR A 370 4.57 27.61 1.39
CA THR A 370 4.89 28.88 2.06
C THR A 370 5.28 29.95 1.04
N GLU A 371 6.13 29.62 0.06
CA GLU A 371 6.53 30.54 -0.99
C GLU A 371 5.40 30.91 -1.95
N VAL A 372 4.53 29.97 -2.31
CA VAL A 372 3.31 30.23 -3.11
C VAL A 372 2.41 31.23 -2.39
N ASN A 373 2.20 31.08 -1.09
CA ASN A 373 1.41 32.03 -0.31
C ASN A 373 2.04 33.42 -0.26
N ARG A 374 3.37 33.50 -0.15
CA ARG A 374 4.13 34.76 -0.06
C ARG A 374 4.15 35.53 -1.38
N THR A 375 4.36 34.82 -2.49
CA THR A 375 4.67 35.43 -3.79
C THR A 375 3.49 35.42 -4.76
N ARG A 376 2.55 34.50 -4.57
CA ARG A 376 1.48 34.18 -5.54
C ARG A 376 2.03 33.77 -6.92
N ASP A 377 3.25 33.24 -6.95
CA ASP A 377 3.92 32.81 -8.16
C ASP A 377 3.26 31.54 -8.76
N THR A 378 2.88 31.62 -10.03
CA THR A 378 2.17 30.57 -10.75
C THR A 378 3.06 29.37 -11.08
N ALA A 379 4.37 29.57 -11.26
CA ALA A 379 5.33 28.52 -11.50
C ALA A 379 5.61 27.72 -10.22
N LEU A 380 5.71 28.40 -9.07
CA LEU A 380 5.81 27.71 -7.77
C LEU A 380 4.54 26.91 -7.45
N ALA A 381 3.36 27.43 -7.80
CA ALA A 381 2.09 26.72 -7.63
C ALA A 381 2.01 25.48 -8.54
N ARG A 382 2.47 25.58 -9.80
CA ARG A 382 2.65 24.43 -10.70
C ARG A 382 3.57 23.39 -10.06
N GLN A 383 4.72 23.82 -9.58
CA GLN A 383 5.74 22.94 -9.02
C GLN A 383 5.21 22.20 -7.78
N LEU A 384 4.52 22.90 -6.86
CA LEU A 384 3.85 22.28 -5.71
C LEU A 384 2.86 21.21 -6.13
N ARG A 385 1.98 21.51 -7.10
CA ARG A 385 0.98 20.57 -7.59
C ARG A 385 1.62 19.36 -8.27
N ALA A 386 2.60 19.58 -9.13
CA ALA A 386 3.27 18.52 -9.88
C ALA A 386 4.08 17.58 -8.97
N LEU A 387 4.80 18.13 -7.98
CA LEU A 387 5.53 17.32 -7.00
C LEU A 387 4.57 16.58 -6.03
N GLY A 388 3.46 17.22 -5.63
CA GLY A 388 2.39 16.53 -4.90
C GLY A 388 1.82 15.34 -5.67
N ALA A 389 1.62 15.49 -6.98
CA ALA A 389 1.10 14.43 -7.84
C ALA A 389 2.03 13.20 -7.92
N VAL A 390 3.34 13.36 -7.78
CA VAL A 390 4.29 12.23 -7.68
C VAL A 390 3.99 11.34 -6.46
N LEU A 391 3.48 11.95 -5.38
CA LEU A 391 3.02 11.23 -4.19
C LEU A 391 1.54 10.84 -4.26
N GLY A 392 0.85 11.10 -5.39
CA GLY A 392 -0.59 10.91 -5.55
C GLY A 392 -1.43 11.88 -4.72
N LEU A 393 -0.95 13.10 -4.52
CA LEU A 393 -1.60 14.16 -3.75
C LEU A 393 -1.85 15.39 -4.62
N LEU A 394 -2.70 16.31 -4.14
CA LEU A 394 -2.96 17.63 -4.75
C LEU A 394 -3.56 17.55 -6.17
N GLY A 395 -4.25 16.46 -6.47
CA GLY A 395 -4.89 16.23 -7.77
C GLY A 395 -6.21 16.98 -7.94
N ARG A 396 -6.93 17.24 -6.83
CA ARG A 396 -8.27 17.83 -6.81
C ARG A 396 -8.24 19.35 -6.98
N GLU A 397 -9.38 19.93 -7.33
CA GLU A 397 -9.54 21.39 -7.29
C GLU A 397 -9.49 21.86 -5.82
N PRO A 398 -8.65 22.84 -5.47
CA PRO A 398 -8.41 23.18 -4.07
C PRO A 398 -9.63 23.65 -3.27
N ARG A 399 -10.52 24.47 -3.85
CA ARG A 399 -11.74 24.89 -3.13
C ARG A 399 -12.67 23.73 -2.89
N ALA A 400 -12.88 22.87 -3.90
CA ALA A 400 -13.67 21.66 -3.79
C ALA A 400 -13.13 20.72 -2.70
N TYR A 401 -11.80 20.51 -2.64
CA TYR A 401 -11.18 19.73 -1.56
C TYR A 401 -11.49 20.37 -0.19
N LEU A 402 -11.23 21.66 -0.01
CA LEU A 402 -11.43 22.36 1.28
C LEU A 402 -12.89 22.37 1.75
N GLN A 403 -13.84 22.28 0.82
CA GLN A 403 -15.28 22.23 1.10
C GLN A 403 -15.82 20.81 1.33
N GLN A 404 -15.06 19.77 0.97
CA GLN A 404 -15.49 18.35 1.03
C GLN A 404 -14.69 17.50 2.03
N ALA A 405 -13.40 17.75 2.23
CA ALA A 405 -12.47 16.79 2.82
C ALA A 405 -12.60 16.55 4.34
N ALA A 406 -13.41 17.34 5.05
CA ALA A 406 -13.63 17.17 6.49
C ALA A 406 -15.12 17.07 6.78
N GLY A 407 -15.59 16.00 7.43
CA GLY A 407 -16.95 15.92 7.97
C GLY A 407 -18.10 15.99 6.95
N ALA A 408 -17.86 15.93 5.64
CA ALA A 408 -18.94 15.93 4.64
C ALA A 408 -19.84 14.68 4.72
N ALA A 409 -19.31 13.57 5.25
CA ALA A 409 -20.06 12.34 5.50
C ALA A 409 -20.59 12.23 6.94
N ALA A 410 -20.34 13.23 7.80
CA ALA A 410 -20.82 13.19 9.18
C ALA A 410 -22.33 13.38 9.24
N GLU A 411 -22.99 12.62 10.12
CA GLU A 411 -24.43 12.76 10.35
C GLU A 411 -24.75 14.17 10.85
N GLY A 412 -25.64 14.89 10.14
CA GLY A 412 -25.99 16.28 10.45
C GLY A 412 -25.09 17.35 9.82
N ALA A 413 -24.13 16.98 8.97
CA ALA A 413 -23.34 17.95 8.22
C ALA A 413 -24.23 18.85 7.34
N LEU A 414 -24.01 20.17 7.39
CA LEU A 414 -24.77 21.11 6.56
C LEU A 414 -24.45 20.93 5.08
N GLU A 415 -25.47 20.84 4.23
CA GLU A 415 -25.28 20.84 2.78
C GLU A 415 -24.66 22.16 2.27
N PRO A 416 -23.86 22.15 1.18
CA PRO A 416 -23.26 23.36 0.62
C PRO A 416 -24.27 24.49 0.39
N ALA A 417 -25.47 24.18 -0.12
CA ALA A 417 -26.52 25.17 -0.34
C ALA A 417 -27.00 25.83 0.97
N ALA A 418 -27.07 25.08 2.07
CA ALA A 418 -27.45 25.60 3.38
C ALA A 418 -26.33 26.49 3.98
N ILE A 419 -25.06 26.13 3.73
CA ILE A 419 -23.90 26.93 4.11
C ILE A 419 -23.93 28.27 3.36
N GLU A 420 -24.11 28.25 2.04
CA GLU A 420 -24.20 29.45 1.21
C GLU A 420 -25.37 30.36 1.63
N ALA A 421 -26.52 29.77 1.98
CA ALA A 421 -27.67 30.53 2.50
C ALA A 421 -27.36 31.23 3.83
N LYS A 422 -26.66 30.55 4.76
CA LYS A 422 -26.20 31.16 6.02
C LYS A 422 -25.16 32.25 5.77
N ILE A 423 -24.24 32.07 4.82
CA ILE A 423 -23.27 33.11 4.43
C ILE A 423 -23.99 34.34 3.87
N ALA A 424 -24.99 34.16 2.99
CA ALA A 424 -25.79 35.26 2.46
C ALA A 424 -26.54 36.02 3.57
N ALA A 425 -27.15 35.29 4.53
CA ALA A 425 -27.79 35.90 5.69
C ALA A 425 -26.80 36.68 6.57
N ARG A 426 -25.58 36.16 6.76
CA ARG A 426 -24.52 36.86 7.48
C ARG A 426 -24.08 38.14 6.76
N ILE A 427 -23.95 38.11 5.44
CA ILE A 427 -23.61 39.29 4.63
C ILE A 427 -24.69 40.36 4.78
N ALA A 428 -25.97 39.99 4.70
CA ALA A 428 -27.09 40.90 4.89
C ALA A 428 -27.09 41.53 6.31
N ALA A 429 -26.81 40.73 7.34
CA ALA A 429 -26.67 41.23 8.71
C ALA A 429 -25.53 42.26 8.85
N LYS A 430 -24.35 41.99 8.26
CA LYS A 430 -23.23 42.95 8.23
C LYS A 430 -23.60 44.24 7.50
N GLN A 431 -24.33 44.16 6.38
CA GLN A 431 -24.81 45.33 5.64
C GLN A 431 -25.81 46.16 6.46
N ALA A 432 -26.67 45.50 7.23
CA ALA A 432 -27.61 46.12 8.16
C ALA A 432 -26.94 46.63 9.46
N LYS A 433 -25.63 46.43 9.63
CA LYS A 433 -24.85 46.71 10.86
C LYS A 433 -25.33 45.91 12.08
N ASP A 434 -26.00 44.77 11.87
CA ASP A 434 -26.35 43.81 12.91
C ASP A 434 -25.20 42.81 13.09
N TYR A 435 -24.15 43.26 13.80
CA TYR A 435 -22.97 42.44 14.06
C TYR A 435 -23.26 41.26 14.98
N ALA A 436 -24.23 41.38 15.89
CA ALA A 436 -24.63 40.29 16.78
C ALA A 436 -25.24 39.12 16.02
N ALA A 437 -26.11 39.38 15.04
CA ALA A 437 -26.62 38.34 14.15
C ALA A 437 -25.53 37.75 13.25
N ALA A 438 -24.62 38.58 12.74
CA ALA A 438 -23.51 38.09 11.91
C ALA A 438 -22.56 37.16 12.67
N ASP A 439 -22.26 37.47 13.94
CA ASP A 439 -21.40 36.67 14.81
C ASP A 439 -22.09 35.38 15.24
N ARG A 440 -23.40 35.42 15.54
CA ARG A 440 -24.20 34.22 15.83
C ARG A 440 -24.18 33.24 14.65
N ILE A 441 -24.38 33.72 13.42
CA ILE A 441 -24.35 32.86 12.23
C ILE A 441 -22.95 32.25 12.03
N ARG A 442 -21.89 33.02 12.28
CA ARG A 442 -20.51 32.51 12.19
C ARG A 442 -20.27 31.42 13.23
N ALA A 443 -20.74 31.59 14.46
CA ALA A 443 -20.65 30.58 15.51
C ALA A 443 -21.43 29.32 15.15
N GLU A 444 -22.68 29.44 14.70
CA GLU A 444 -23.48 28.30 14.24
C GLU A 444 -22.81 27.50 13.11
N LEU A 445 -22.16 28.20 12.16
CA LEU A 445 -21.41 27.54 11.10
C LEU A 445 -20.18 26.82 11.65
N LEU A 446 -19.44 27.45 12.57
CA LEU A 446 -18.26 26.84 13.19
C LEU A 446 -18.63 25.61 14.04
N ASP A 447 -19.72 25.68 14.81
CA ASP A 447 -20.27 24.57 15.58
C ASP A 447 -20.71 23.42 14.67
N ALA A 448 -21.12 23.72 13.43
CA ALA A 448 -21.40 22.75 12.38
C ALA A 448 -20.16 22.32 11.56
N GLY A 449 -18.95 22.65 12.02
CA GLY A 449 -17.69 22.26 11.38
C GLY A 449 -17.34 23.08 10.12
N VAL A 450 -17.84 24.31 10.00
CA VAL A 450 -17.59 25.20 8.85
C VAL A 450 -16.91 26.50 9.29
N ALA A 451 -15.65 26.67 8.88
CA ALA A 451 -14.89 27.88 9.12
C ALA A 451 -15.05 28.87 7.95
N LEU A 452 -15.33 30.13 8.27
CA LEU A 452 -15.44 31.23 7.30
C LEU A 452 -14.16 32.08 7.21
N GLU A 453 -13.77 32.46 6.00
CA GLU A 453 -12.68 33.38 5.70
C GLU A 453 -13.23 34.61 4.95
N ASP A 454 -13.24 35.77 5.60
CA ASP A 454 -13.61 37.03 4.95
C ASP A 454 -12.41 37.54 4.13
N LYS A 455 -12.60 37.77 2.82
CA LYS A 455 -11.59 38.28 1.87
C LYS A 455 -11.83 39.75 1.52
N PRO A 456 -10.81 40.48 1.01
CA PRO A 456 -11.01 41.81 0.43
C PRO A 456 -12.09 41.81 -0.66
N GLY A 457 -12.82 42.92 -0.81
CA GLY A 457 -13.92 43.04 -1.78
C GLY A 457 -15.26 42.44 -1.31
N GLY A 458 -15.35 41.99 -0.05
CA GLY A 458 -16.60 41.50 0.54
C GLY A 458 -16.91 40.03 0.24
N LEU A 459 -15.99 39.31 -0.41
CA LEU A 459 -16.11 37.86 -0.64
C LEU A 459 -15.93 37.11 0.70
N THR A 460 -16.81 36.15 0.97
CA THR A 460 -16.66 35.21 2.10
C THR A 460 -16.46 33.82 1.52
N GLU A 461 -15.32 33.21 1.78
CA GLU A 461 -15.06 31.80 1.46
C GLU A 461 -15.30 30.94 2.71
N TRP A 462 -15.47 29.64 2.51
CA TRP A 462 -15.63 28.68 3.60
C TRP A 462 -14.86 27.39 3.33
N ARG A 463 -14.53 26.69 4.41
CA ARG A 463 -13.95 25.35 4.39
C ARG A 463 -14.51 24.54 5.55
N ARG A 464 -14.48 23.22 5.44
CA ARG A 464 -14.77 22.35 6.58
C ARG A 464 -13.56 22.23 7.50
N VAL A 465 -13.81 22.05 8.79
CA VAL A 465 -12.79 21.90 9.85
C VAL A 465 -12.99 20.61 10.62
#